data_AF-A0A7X9PYR6-F1
#
_entry.id   AF-A0A7X9PYR6-F1
#
_cell.length_a   1.000
_cell.length_b   1.000
_cell.length_c   1.000
_cell.angle_alpha   90.00
_cell.angle_beta   90.00
_cell.angle_gamma   90.00
#
_symmetry.space_group_name_H-M   'P 1'
#
loop_
_entity.id
_entity.type
_entity.pdbx_description
1 polymer ?
#
loop_
_entity_poly.entity_id
_entity_poly.type
_entity_poly.pdbx_seq_one_letter_code
_entity_poly.pdbx_strand_id
1 'polypeptide(L)'
;DFTYLDESAIERSDAEDSRTFPGFVIVGSGTGSAACVKRLVSAGLRVEQVPEEYSSERGRAIYWQIHPPRGLQRLIPRGLLVPPRSVDDLAAWSLVLRRVGRDDSARIRRKD
;
A
#
# COMPACT_ATOMS: atom_id res chain seq x y z
N ASP A 1 -10.51 4.68 -8.53
CA ASP A 1 -9.85 4.48 -9.83
C ASP A 1 -8.34 4.36 -9.62
N PHE A 2 -7.73 3.27 -10.10
CA PHE A 2 -6.31 2.93 -9.86
C PHE A 2 -5.41 3.36 -11.03
N THR A 3 -5.91 4.13 -11.99
CA THR A 3 -5.15 4.73 -13.11
C THR A 3 -3.88 5.43 -12.65
N TYR A 4 -3.92 6.07 -11.47
CA TYR A 4 -2.75 6.67 -10.83
C TYR A 4 -1.60 5.68 -10.56
N LEU A 5 -1.89 4.42 -10.27
CA LEU A 5 -0.83 3.41 -10.11
C LEU A 5 -0.23 2.98 -11.44
N ASP A 6 -1.01 2.98 -12.52
CA ASP A 6 -0.47 2.63 -13.84
C ASP A 6 0.40 3.78 -14.40
N GLU A 7 0.04 5.03 -14.07
CA GLU A 7 0.75 6.25 -14.49
C GLU A 7 1.91 6.66 -13.56
N SER A 8 1.85 6.34 -12.25
CA SER A 8 2.77 6.85 -11.23
C SER A 8 3.36 5.76 -10.32
N ALA A 9 3.22 4.48 -10.66
CA ALA A 9 4.00 3.44 -9.98
C ALA A 9 5.48 3.70 -10.22
N ILE A 10 6.16 4.14 -9.15
CA ILE A 10 7.60 4.40 -9.14
C ILE A 10 8.39 3.14 -9.53
N GLU A 11 7.82 1.94 -9.39
CA GLU A 11 8.42 0.70 -9.92
C GLU A 11 8.70 0.73 -11.44
N ARG A 12 8.06 1.63 -12.20
CA ARG A 12 8.31 1.83 -13.64
C ARG A 12 8.98 3.15 -13.99
N SER A 13 9.06 4.11 -13.07
CA SER A 13 9.63 5.43 -13.37
C SER A 13 10.99 5.57 -12.70
N ASP A 14 12.02 5.87 -13.50
CA ASP A 14 13.35 6.31 -13.06
C ASP A 14 13.31 7.71 -12.37
N ALA A 15 12.26 7.99 -11.59
CA ALA A 15 12.06 9.27 -10.95
C ALA A 15 13.15 9.47 -9.89
N GLU A 16 14.02 10.46 -10.10
CA GLU A 16 15.02 10.86 -9.12
C GLU A 16 14.37 11.11 -7.77
N ASP A 17 14.95 10.49 -6.74
CA ASP A 17 14.56 10.60 -5.34
C ASP A 17 14.69 12.06 -4.89
N SER A 18 13.63 12.84 -5.05
CA SER A 18 13.59 14.22 -4.57
C SER A 18 13.65 14.14 -3.06
N ARG A 19 14.80 14.46 -2.47
CA ARG A 19 15.08 14.42 -1.02
C ARG A 19 14.26 15.43 -0.19
N THR A 20 13.09 15.81 -0.67
CA THR A 20 12.16 16.70 -0.01
C THR A 20 11.43 15.91 1.06
N PHE A 21 11.68 16.28 2.32
CA PHE A 21 11.04 15.61 3.43
C PHE A 21 9.53 15.97 3.47
N PRO A 22 8.61 15.00 3.60
CA PRO A 22 7.18 15.30 3.56
C PRO A 22 6.75 16.09 4.79
N GLY A 23 5.93 17.12 4.61
CA GLY A 23 5.36 17.92 5.70
C GLY A 23 4.26 17.20 6.52
N PHE A 24 3.84 16.02 6.07
CA PHE A 24 2.80 15.21 6.69
C PHE A 24 3.08 13.72 6.47
N VAL A 25 2.90 12.92 7.51
CA VAL A 25 3.16 11.48 7.51
C VAL A 25 1.94 10.73 8.01
N ILE A 26 1.54 9.69 7.29
CA ILE A 26 0.52 8.74 7.73
C ILE A 26 1.22 7.50 8.27
N VAL A 27 0.82 7.02 9.44
CA VAL A 27 1.39 5.83 10.07
C VAL A 27 0.28 4.84 10.39
N GLY A 28 0.47 3.57 10.01
CA GLY A 28 -0.43 2.49 10.40
C GLY A 28 -0.42 2.26 11.91
N SER A 29 -1.55 1.87 12.49
CA SER A 29 -1.68 1.62 13.93
C SER A 29 -1.16 0.24 14.38
N GLY A 30 -0.39 -0.47 13.55
CA GLY A 30 0.12 -1.80 13.85
C GLY A 30 1.13 -1.86 15.01
N THR A 31 1.64 -3.07 15.24
CA THR A 31 2.59 -3.34 16.33
C THR A 31 3.89 -2.55 16.13
N GLY A 32 4.32 -1.82 17.17
CA GLY A 32 5.52 -0.97 17.12
C GLY A 32 5.33 0.44 16.57
N SER A 33 4.12 0.79 16.10
CA SER A 33 3.82 2.13 15.56
C SER A 33 4.06 3.26 16.57
N ALA A 34 3.81 3.02 17.86
CA ALA A 34 3.99 4.03 18.92
C ALA A 34 5.43 4.60 18.98
N ALA A 35 6.45 3.75 18.84
CA ALA A 35 7.85 4.20 18.85
C ALA A 35 8.19 5.00 17.59
N CYS A 36 7.63 4.61 16.44
CA CYS A 36 7.79 5.31 15.17
C CYS A 36 7.14 6.70 15.23
N VAL A 37 5.87 6.78 15.64
CA VAL A 37 5.12 8.03 15.80
C VAL A 37 5.85 8.98 16.75
N LYS A 38 6.35 8.48 17.89
CA LYS A 38 7.10 9.30 18.85
C LYS A 38 8.33 9.94 18.22
N ARG A 39 9.10 9.19 17.43
CA ARG A 39 10.29 9.70 16.73
C ARG A 39 9.93 10.73 15.67
N LEU A 40 8.89 10.47 14.87
CA LEU A 40 8.44 11.37 13.81
C LEU A 40 7.92 12.70 14.37
N VAL A 41 7.12 12.65 15.44
CA VAL A 41 6.63 13.85 16.13
C VAL A 41 7.79 14.62 16.76
N SER A 42 8.78 13.94 17.37
CA SER A 42 9.96 14.59 17.92
C SER A 42 10.85 15.26 16.86
N ALA A 43 10.76 14.81 15.61
CA ALA A 43 11.42 15.43 14.46
C ALA A 43 10.64 16.63 13.88
N GLY A 44 9.52 17.04 14.51
CA GLY A 44 8.70 18.17 14.09
C GLY A 44 7.70 17.85 12.97
N LEU A 45 7.47 16.57 12.67
CA LEU A 45 6.57 16.15 11.61
C LEU A 45 5.13 16.06 12.12
N ARG A 46 4.19 16.42 11.25
CA ARG A 46 2.77 16.15 11.47
C ARG A 46 2.49 14.69 11.16
N VAL A 47 2.04 13.94 12.15
CA VAL A 47 1.77 12.50 12.02
C VAL A 47 0.31 12.23 12.28
N GLU A 48 -0.34 11.48 11.39
CA GLU A 48 -1.68 10.95 11.60
C GLU A 48 -1.61 9.41 11.66
N GLN A 49 -2.17 8.84 12.73
CA GLN A 49 -2.26 7.39 12.87
C GLN A 49 -3.58 6.87 12.29
N VAL A 50 -3.49 5.88 11.41
CA VAL A 50 -4.65 5.29 10.72
C VAL A 50 -4.79 3.82 11.13
N PRO A 51 -6.01 3.34 11.44
CA PRO A 51 -6.24 1.94 11.78
C PRO A 51 -5.77 0.97 10.68
N GLU A 52 -4.84 0.08 11.05
CA GLU A 52 -4.42 -1.05 10.22
C GLU A 52 -5.37 -2.23 10.42
N GLU A 53 -6.31 -2.38 9.50
CA GLU A 53 -7.08 -3.61 9.37
C GLU A 53 -6.82 -4.20 7.99
N TYR A 54 -6.31 -5.43 7.96
CA TYR A 54 -6.09 -6.23 6.74
C TYR A 54 -5.19 -5.55 5.68
N SER A 55 -4.23 -4.72 6.10
CA SER A 55 -3.34 -3.96 5.19
C SER A 55 -2.48 -4.89 4.31
N SER A 56 -1.98 -6.00 4.86
CA SER A 56 -1.20 -7.00 4.11
C SER A 56 -2.03 -7.73 3.05
N GLU A 57 -3.28 -8.09 3.36
CA GLU A 57 -4.19 -8.72 2.40
C GLU A 57 -4.54 -7.77 1.25
N ARG A 58 -4.81 -6.49 1.58
CA ARG A 58 -5.04 -5.45 0.58
C ARG A 58 -3.81 -5.20 -0.29
N GLY A 59 -2.61 -5.16 0.31
CA GLY A 59 -1.36 -5.03 -0.42
C GLY A 59 -1.18 -6.16 -1.44
N ARG A 60 -1.47 -7.40 -1.06
CA ARG A 60 -1.44 -8.57 -1.96
C ARG A 60 -2.49 -8.49 -3.07
N ALA A 61 -3.69 -8.01 -2.77
CA ALA A 61 -4.73 -7.78 -3.78
C ALA A 61 -4.33 -6.69 -4.79
N ILE A 62 -3.68 -5.62 -4.33
CA ILE A 62 -3.14 -4.56 -5.19
C ILE A 62 -2.00 -5.13 -6.06
N TYR A 63 -1.09 -5.92 -5.48
CA TYR A 63 0.00 -6.55 -6.21
C TYR A 63 -0.49 -7.36 -7.42
N TRP A 64 -1.48 -8.24 -7.23
CA TRP A 64 -2.02 -9.07 -8.31
C TRP A 64 -2.87 -8.29 -9.33
N GLN A 65 -3.27 -7.06 -9.05
CA GLN A 65 -3.88 -6.15 -10.03
C GLN A 65 -2.82 -5.52 -10.94
N ILE A 66 -1.69 -5.09 -10.35
CA ILE A 66 -0.55 -4.51 -11.10
C ILE A 66 0.19 -5.61 -11.89
N HIS A 67 0.36 -6.78 -11.29
CA HIS A 67 1.08 -7.94 -11.84
C HIS A 67 0.14 -9.14 -11.97
N PRO A 68 -0.76 -9.16 -12.98
CA PRO A 68 -1.68 -10.28 -13.13
C PRO A 68 -0.93 -11.60 -13.32
N PRO A 69 -1.35 -12.69 -12.63
CA PRO A 69 -0.65 -13.98 -12.69
C PRO A 69 -0.68 -14.55 -14.11
N ARG A 70 0.47 -15.08 -14.56
CA ARG A 70 0.67 -15.61 -15.91
C ARG A 70 0.90 -17.13 -15.89
N GLY A 71 0.56 -17.82 -16.98
CA GLY A 71 0.78 -19.26 -17.12
C GLY A 71 0.03 -20.10 -16.08
N LEU A 72 0.71 -21.08 -15.48
CA LEU A 72 0.12 -22.01 -14.51
C LEU A 72 -0.40 -21.32 -13.24
N GLN A 73 0.15 -20.14 -12.89
CA GLN A 73 -0.33 -19.36 -11.76
C GLN A 73 -1.77 -18.86 -11.95
N ARG A 74 -2.29 -18.83 -13.19
CA ARG A 74 -3.68 -18.45 -13.47
C ARG A 74 -4.70 -19.48 -12.98
N LEU A 75 -4.29 -20.73 -12.77
CA LEU A 75 -5.15 -21.81 -12.29
C LEU A 75 -5.23 -21.86 -10.75
N ILE A 76 -4.35 -21.11 -10.07
CA ILE A 76 -4.29 -21.09 -8.61
C ILE A 76 -5.14 -19.91 -8.10
N PRO A 77 -6.04 -20.14 -7.13
CA PRO A 77 -6.77 -19.05 -6.47
C PRO A 77 -5.84 -17.99 -5.92
N ARG A 78 -6.19 -16.70 -6.10
CA ARG A 78 -5.33 -15.56 -5.72
C ARG A 78 -4.95 -15.55 -4.24
N GLY A 79 -5.83 -16.03 -3.36
CA GLY A 79 -5.55 -16.18 -1.93
C GLY A 79 -4.37 -17.12 -1.62
N LEU A 80 -4.08 -18.08 -2.50
CA LEU A 80 -2.97 -19.03 -2.34
C LEU A 80 -1.67 -18.55 -3.03
N LEU A 81 -1.74 -17.58 -3.93
CA LEU A 81 -0.58 -17.08 -4.67
C LEU A 81 0.25 -16.10 -3.85
N VAL A 82 1.45 -16.50 -3.44
CA VAL A 82 2.37 -15.67 -2.64
C VAL A 82 3.13 -14.71 -3.57
N PRO A 83 3.07 -13.38 -3.33
CA PRO A 83 3.88 -12.42 -4.07
C PRO A 83 5.38 -12.74 -3.91
N PRO A 84 6.18 -12.66 -4.98
CA PRO A 84 7.62 -12.89 -4.92
C PRO A 84 8.42 -11.77 -4.22
N ARG A 85 7.76 -10.68 -3.80
CA ARG A 85 8.35 -9.56 -3.04
C ARG A 85 7.51 -9.21 -1.82
N SER A 86 8.09 -8.49 -0.85
CA SER A 86 7.33 -7.89 0.25
C SER A 86 6.25 -6.97 -0.33
N VAL A 87 5.08 -6.88 0.30
CA VAL A 87 3.98 -6.02 -0.16
C VAL A 87 3.68 -4.89 0.83
N ASP A 88 4.65 -4.56 1.69
CA ASP A 88 4.50 -3.60 2.77
C ASP A 88 4.31 -2.17 2.25
N ASP A 89 4.93 -1.85 1.12
CA ASP A 89 4.74 -0.60 0.38
C ASP A 89 3.32 -0.48 -0.19
N LEU A 90 2.77 -1.57 -0.73
CA LEU A 90 1.39 -1.64 -1.22
C LEU A 90 0.39 -1.63 -0.05
N ALA A 91 0.76 -2.21 1.08
CA ALA A 91 0.00 -2.13 2.32
C ALA A 91 -0.07 -0.68 2.82
N ALA A 92 1.06 0.02 2.86
CA ALA A 92 1.12 1.45 3.19
C ALA A 92 0.29 2.29 2.22
N TRP A 93 0.38 2.00 0.91
CA TRP A 93 -0.44 2.66 -0.10
C TRP A 93 -1.94 2.46 0.13
N SER A 94 -2.36 1.26 0.53
CA SER A 94 -3.77 0.98 0.83
C SER A 94 -4.30 1.87 1.98
N LEU A 95 -3.46 2.21 2.96
CA LEU A 95 -3.82 3.12 4.05
C LEU A 95 -4.00 4.56 3.54
N VAL A 96 -3.12 5.02 2.66
CA VAL A 96 -3.24 6.34 2.02
C VAL A 96 -4.53 6.43 1.21
N LEU A 97 -4.82 5.43 0.38
CA LEU A 97 -6.07 5.39 -0.40
C LEU A 97 -7.31 5.44 0.49
N ARG A 98 -7.32 4.67 1.58
CA ARG A 98 -8.40 4.70 2.57
C ARG A 98 -8.55 6.08 3.18
N ARG A 99 -7.45 6.73 3.53
CA ARG A 99 -7.46 8.05 4.16
C ARG A 99 -7.95 9.16 3.22
N VAL A 100 -7.70 9.04 1.92
CA VAL A 100 -8.16 9.98 0.89
C VAL A 100 -9.56 9.64 0.37
N GLY A 101 -10.18 8.54 0.85
CA GLY A 101 -11.51 8.12 0.41
C GLY A 101 -11.54 7.54 -1.01
N ARG A 102 -10.39 7.07 -1.52
CA ARG A 102 -10.25 6.42 -2.83
C ARG A 102 -10.17 4.89 -2.75
N ASP A 103 -10.54 4.34 -1.61
CA ASP A 103 -10.51 2.90 -1.36
C ASP A 103 -11.70 2.21 -2.05
N ASP A 104 -11.49 1.80 -3.30
CA ASP A 104 -12.42 0.98 -4.09
C ASP A 104 -12.43 -0.50 -3.61
N SER A 105 -12.11 -0.80 -2.35
CA SER A 105 -12.11 -2.18 -1.83
C SER A 105 -13.49 -2.87 -1.87
N ALA A 106 -14.57 -2.12 -2.08
CA ALA A 106 -15.89 -2.66 -2.44
C ALA A 106 -15.93 -3.30 -3.85
N ARG A 107 -15.07 -2.87 -4.79
CA ARG A 107 -14.88 -3.48 -6.11
C ARG A 107 -13.94 -4.70 -6.04
N ILE A 108 -12.96 -4.68 -5.13
CA ILE A 108 -11.97 -5.75 -4.96
C ILE A 108 -12.64 -7.07 -4.53
N ARG A 109 -13.61 -7.01 -3.61
CA ARG A 109 -14.37 -8.20 -3.13
C ARG A 109 -15.38 -8.78 -4.12
N ARG A 110 -15.73 -8.10 -5.23
CA ARG A 110 -16.72 -8.61 -6.19
C ARG A 110 -16.12 -9.49 -7.28
N LYS A 111 -14.81 -9.59 -7.38
CA LYS A 111 -14.11 -10.26 -8.50
C LYS A 111 -13.39 -11.55 -8.08
N ASP A 112 -13.68 -12.02 -6.86
CA ASP A 112 -13.26 -13.32 -6.33
C ASP A 112 -14.31 -14.39 -6.64
#